data_AF-A0A100VWC0-F1
#
_entry.id   AF-A0A100VWC0-F1
#
_cell.length_a   1.000
_cell.length_b   1.000
_cell.length_c   1.000
_cell.angle_alpha   90.00
_cell.angle_beta   90.00
_cell.angle_gamma   90.00
#
_symmetry.space_group_name_H-M   'P 1'
#
loop_
_entity.id
_entity.type
_entity.pdbx_description
1 polymer ?
#
loop_
_entity_poly.entity_id
_entity_poly.type
_entity_poly.pdbx_seq_one_letter_code
_entity_poly.pdbx_strand_id
1 'polypeptide(L)'
;MSSDATPFNTDAVSPAQRLEVLIAELSELVGQRNAIDGRIVDIVAEMDRDELCGATGARSIAGLVAWKTGITPHNADTVVTVARRAEEFPLCTQALREGRLSLDQVGVIAERAADGSDAHYAELAAVATVAQLRTAVKLAPRPEPEPEAEPAPEPEPVPEPERSFTREVHDDSTTYKITLPRLEAEEFDAGMASHRDASIAEWKRHHETGDHDAAEDTTEQAPPFPTTVDAFMSLIEAGWDADVARRPHGQRTTVVVHLDLDKHGDKPVAALHLGPVLSDEERRYLS
;
A
#
# COMPACT_ATOMS: atom_id res chain seq x y z
N MET A 1 4.99 12.85 -79.23
CA MET A 1 4.91 11.95 -78.05
C MET A 1 5.24 12.82 -76.84
N SER A 2 4.20 13.37 -76.21
CA SER A 2 4.32 14.21 -75.01
C SER A 2 4.60 13.28 -73.82
N SER A 3 5.69 13.52 -73.10
CA SER A 3 5.99 12.80 -71.86
C SER A 3 5.38 13.59 -70.72
N ASP A 4 4.16 13.23 -70.32
CA ASP A 4 3.58 13.73 -69.07
C ASP A 4 4.42 13.21 -67.90
N ALA A 5 5.06 14.14 -67.20
CA ALA A 5 5.64 13.87 -65.90
C ALA A 5 4.50 13.71 -64.90
N THR A 6 4.35 12.51 -64.34
CA THR A 6 3.45 12.26 -63.21
C THR A 6 3.84 13.21 -62.08
N PRO A 7 2.95 14.09 -61.59
CA PRO A 7 3.28 14.95 -60.46
C PRO A 7 3.51 14.06 -59.23
N PHE A 8 4.68 14.22 -58.60
CA PHE A 8 4.91 13.67 -57.27
C PHE A 8 3.84 14.27 -56.34
N ASN A 9 3.14 13.40 -55.63
CA ASN A 9 2.09 13.79 -54.70
C ASN A 9 2.73 14.59 -53.54
N THR A 10 2.76 15.91 -53.67
CA THR A 10 3.34 16.87 -52.73
C THR A 10 2.50 17.07 -51.47
N ASP A 11 1.36 16.37 -51.34
CA ASP A 11 0.41 16.49 -50.23
C ASP A 11 0.59 15.42 -49.13
N ALA A 12 1.61 14.57 -49.19
CA ALA A 12 1.87 13.60 -48.13
C ALA A 12 2.57 14.27 -46.94
N VAL A 13 1.82 14.51 -45.85
CA VAL A 13 2.35 15.00 -44.57
C VAL A 13 3.51 14.11 -44.13
N SER A 14 4.67 14.71 -43.87
CA SER A 14 5.84 13.96 -43.40
C SER A 14 5.59 13.38 -41.99
N PRO A 15 6.25 12.26 -41.61
CA PRO A 15 6.12 11.71 -40.26
C PRO A 15 6.43 12.71 -39.14
N ALA A 16 7.39 13.62 -39.37
CA ALA A 16 7.73 14.68 -38.42
C ALA A 16 6.57 15.68 -38.22
N GLN A 17 5.98 16.17 -39.31
CA GLN A 17 4.81 17.05 -39.24
C GLN A 17 3.60 16.35 -38.58
N ARG A 18 3.40 15.05 -38.83
CA ARG A 18 2.33 14.30 -38.16
C ARG A 18 2.58 14.18 -36.66
N LEU A 19 3.82 13.95 -36.25
CA LEU A 19 4.21 13.91 -34.84
C LEU A 19 3.97 15.26 -34.15
N GLU A 20 4.33 16.37 -34.77
CA GLU A 20 4.09 17.72 -34.22
C GLU A 20 2.59 17.97 -33.98
N VAL A 21 1.73 17.59 -34.92
CA VAL A 21 0.26 17.70 -34.76
C VAL A 21 -0.23 16.84 -33.58
N LEU A 22 0.25 15.59 -33.47
CA LEU A 22 -0.12 14.71 -32.35
C LEU A 22 0.37 15.24 -30.99
N ILE A 23 1.56 15.83 -30.93
CA ILE A 23 2.08 16.44 -29.71
C ILE A 23 1.26 17.67 -29.33
N ALA A 24 0.85 18.49 -30.29
CA ALA A 24 -0.01 19.64 -30.03
C ALA A 24 -1.38 19.20 -29.47
N GLU A 25 -2.01 18.20 -30.09
CA GLU A 25 -3.28 17.61 -29.62
C GLU A 25 -3.13 17.00 -28.23
N LEU A 26 -2.06 16.24 -27.98
CA LEU A 26 -1.76 15.68 -26.66
C LEU A 26 -1.55 16.78 -25.62
N SER A 27 -0.86 17.86 -25.96
CA SER A 27 -0.60 18.98 -25.05
C SER A 27 -1.88 19.70 -24.64
N GLU A 28 -2.81 19.88 -25.58
CA GLU A 28 -4.14 20.45 -25.29
C GLU A 28 -4.93 19.55 -24.34
N LEU A 29 -4.99 18.25 -24.61
CA LEU A 29 -5.69 17.28 -23.76
C LEU A 29 -5.08 17.20 -22.35
N VAL A 30 -3.75 17.24 -22.25
CA VAL A 30 -3.06 17.24 -20.95
C VAL A 30 -3.36 18.54 -20.19
N GLY A 31 -3.39 19.69 -20.85
CA GLY A 31 -3.81 20.95 -20.22
C GLY A 31 -5.23 20.88 -19.67
N GLN A 32 -6.17 20.31 -20.43
CA GLN A 32 -7.54 20.09 -19.96
C GLN A 32 -7.59 19.12 -18.78
N ARG A 33 -6.83 18.01 -18.82
CA ARG A 33 -6.74 17.05 -17.71
C ARG A 33 -6.21 17.71 -16.44
N ASN A 34 -5.14 18.49 -16.56
CA ASN A 34 -4.55 19.23 -15.44
C ASN A 34 -5.55 20.21 -14.82
N ALA A 35 -6.33 20.95 -15.63
CA ALA A 35 -7.37 21.84 -15.15
C ALA A 35 -8.50 21.08 -14.42
N ILE A 36 -8.88 19.90 -14.92
CA ILE A 36 -9.82 19.00 -14.25
C ILE A 36 -9.25 18.54 -12.89
N ASP A 37 -7.98 18.14 -12.85
CA ASP A 37 -7.31 17.75 -11.60
C ASP A 37 -7.29 18.92 -10.61
N GLY A 38 -7.07 20.16 -11.08
CA GLY A 38 -7.19 21.37 -10.25
C GLY A 38 -8.58 21.55 -9.66
N ARG A 39 -9.63 21.28 -10.44
CA ARG A 39 -11.01 21.33 -9.93
C ARG A 39 -11.30 20.20 -8.93
N ILE A 40 -10.74 19.01 -9.14
CA ILE A 40 -10.84 17.90 -8.19
C ILE A 40 -10.18 18.29 -6.86
N VAL A 41 -8.98 18.87 -6.91
CA VAL A 41 -8.27 19.40 -5.73
C VAL A 41 -9.13 20.40 -4.97
N ASP A 42 -9.79 21.35 -5.65
CA ASP A 42 -10.67 22.32 -4.99
C ASP A 42 -11.84 21.65 -4.25
N ILE A 43 -12.47 20.66 -4.89
CA ILE A 43 -13.57 19.89 -4.28
C ILE A 43 -13.07 19.11 -3.06
N VAL A 44 -11.90 18.49 -3.17
CA VAL A 44 -11.29 17.74 -2.06
C VAL A 44 -10.89 18.67 -0.91
N ALA A 45 -10.39 19.88 -1.21
CA ALA A 45 -10.06 20.87 -0.21
C ALA A 45 -11.30 21.33 0.58
N GLU A 46 -12.43 21.54 -0.11
CA GLU A 46 -13.72 21.82 0.54
C GLU A 46 -14.18 20.64 1.40
N MET A 47 -14.12 19.41 0.88
CA MET A 47 -14.52 18.21 1.61
C MET A 47 -13.66 17.94 2.86
N ASP A 48 -12.35 18.20 2.81
CA ASP A 48 -11.43 18.04 3.94
C ASP A 48 -11.63 19.15 4.98
N ARG A 49 -11.76 20.41 4.55
CA ARG A 49 -12.00 21.58 5.43
C ARG A 49 -13.32 21.46 6.20
N ASP A 50 -14.37 21.01 5.52
CA ASP A 50 -15.72 20.90 6.10
C ASP A 50 -15.97 19.52 6.76
N GLU A 51 -14.95 18.67 6.87
CA GLU A 51 -14.99 17.32 7.48
C GLU A 51 -16.09 16.40 6.92
N LEU A 52 -16.42 16.56 5.63
CA LEU A 52 -17.58 15.90 5.00
C LEU A 52 -17.41 14.39 4.76
N CYS A 53 -16.18 13.88 4.89
CA CYS A 53 -15.86 12.47 4.68
C CYS A 53 -16.66 11.52 5.58
N GLY A 54 -16.99 11.94 6.81
CA GLY A 54 -17.76 11.13 7.76
C GLY A 54 -19.15 10.73 7.24
N ALA A 55 -19.77 11.53 6.37
CA ALA A 55 -21.09 11.25 5.83
C ALA A 55 -21.11 10.09 4.81
N THR A 56 -19.96 9.67 4.29
CA THR A 56 -19.87 8.64 3.23
C THR A 56 -19.49 7.26 3.76
N GLY A 57 -19.17 7.12 5.05
CA GLY A 57 -18.65 5.88 5.64
C GLY A 57 -17.20 5.56 5.25
N ALA A 58 -16.47 6.49 4.63
CA ALA A 58 -15.06 6.31 4.32
C ALA A 58 -14.20 6.53 5.58
N ARG A 59 -13.12 5.75 5.72
CA ARG A 59 -12.21 5.84 6.88
C ARG A 59 -11.26 7.04 6.82
N SER A 60 -11.07 7.64 5.64
CA SER A 60 -10.21 8.81 5.42
C SER A 60 -10.60 9.52 4.12
N ILE A 61 -10.26 10.81 4.02
CA ILE A 61 -10.50 11.61 2.81
C ILE A 61 -9.77 11.02 1.59
N ALA A 62 -8.52 10.56 1.76
CA ALA A 62 -7.77 9.91 0.69
C ALA A 62 -8.44 8.60 0.24
N GLY A 63 -8.97 7.81 1.18
CA GLY A 63 -9.74 6.61 0.86
C GLY A 63 -11.03 6.92 0.09
N LEU A 64 -11.72 8.01 0.45
CA LEU A 64 -12.89 8.49 -0.28
C LEU A 64 -12.53 8.93 -1.70
N VAL A 65 -11.45 9.71 -1.86
CA VAL A 65 -10.96 10.17 -3.16
C VAL A 65 -10.58 9.00 -4.05
N ALA A 66 -9.78 8.05 -3.54
CA ALA A 66 -9.39 6.85 -4.28
C ALA A 66 -10.63 6.07 -4.78
N TRP A 67 -11.61 5.85 -3.90
CA TRP A 67 -12.85 5.16 -4.24
C TRP A 67 -13.67 5.91 -5.31
N LYS A 68 -13.88 7.21 -5.16
CA LYS A 68 -14.75 7.98 -6.05
C LYS A 68 -14.14 8.30 -7.40
N THR A 69 -12.83 8.40 -7.48
CA THR A 69 -12.12 8.77 -8.71
C THR A 69 -11.51 7.55 -9.42
N GLY A 70 -11.40 6.40 -8.74
CA GLY A 70 -10.79 5.19 -9.31
C GLY A 70 -9.27 5.25 -9.46
N ILE A 71 -8.60 6.24 -8.85
CA ILE A 71 -7.15 6.36 -8.85
C ILE A 71 -6.52 5.52 -7.74
N THR A 72 -5.21 5.29 -7.83
CA THR A 72 -4.46 4.56 -6.80
C THR A 72 -4.48 5.31 -5.46
N PRO A 73 -4.31 4.61 -4.32
CA PRO A 73 -4.19 5.27 -3.01
C PRO A 73 -3.09 6.34 -2.98
N HIS A 74 -1.94 6.06 -3.59
CA HIS A 74 -0.83 7.03 -3.67
C HIS A 74 -1.19 8.31 -4.44
N ASN A 75 -1.93 8.19 -5.54
CA ASN A 75 -2.39 9.37 -6.27
C ASN A 75 -3.46 10.13 -5.48
N ALA A 76 -4.32 9.43 -4.75
CA ALA A 76 -5.30 10.06 -3.86
C ALA A 76 -4.63 10.83 -2.72
N ASP A 77 -3.57 10.28 -2.11
CA ASP A 77 -2.76 11.00 -1.13
C ASP A 77 -2.12 12.26 -1.73
N THR A 78 -1.65 12.19 -2.98
CA THR A 78 -1.14 13.37 -3.70
C THR A 78 -2.22 14.44 -3.84
N VAL A 79 -3.43 14.09 -4.30
CA VAL A 79 -4.57 15.03 -4.42
C VAL A 79 -4.87 15.69 -3.08
N VAL A 80 -4.97 14.90 -2.01
CA VAL A 80 -5.26 15.39 -0.65
C VAL A 80 -4.14 16.29 -0.13
N THR A 81 -2.87 15.95 -0.40
CA THR A 81 -1.72 16.76 0.00
C THR A 81 -1.75 18.13 -0.68
N VAL A 82 -2.03 18.17 -1.99
CA VAL A 82 -2.19 19.44 -2.72
C VAL A 82 -3.39 20.23 -2.19
N ALA A 83 -4.51 19.56 -1.91
CA ALA A 83 -5.71 20.20 -1.37
C ALA A 83 -5.45 20.88 -0.01
N ARG A 84 -4.75 20.20 0.91
CA ARG A 84 -4.42 20.73 2.25
C ARG A 84 -3.48 21.91 2.21
N ARG A 85 -2.53 21.93 1.27
CA ARG A 85 -1.55 23.02 1.12
C ARG A 85 -1.93 24.04 0.06
N ALA A 86 -3.17 24.03 -0.43
CA ALA A 86 -3.57 24.90 -1.53
C ALA A 86 -3.46 26.40 -1.18
N GLU A 87 -3.68 26.75 0.08
CA GLU A 87 -3.57 28.13 0.59
C GLU A 87 -2.11 28.58 0.76
N GLU A 88 -1.18 27.63 1.01
CA GLU A 88 0.26 27.90 1.11
C GLU A 88 0.93 28.04 -0.26
N PHE A 89 0.36 27.42 -1.31
CA PHE A 89 0.86 27.45 -2.70
C PHE A 89 -0.18 27.97 -3.71
N PRO A 90 -0.66 29.22 -3.56
CA PRO A 90 -1.73 29.77 -4.39
C PRO A 90 -1.35 29.88 -5.88
N LEU A 91 -0.10 30.20 -6.22
CA LEU A 91 0.36 30.32 -7.60
C LEU A 91 0.49 28.95 -8.27
N CYS A 92 1.08 27.97 -7.58
CA CYS A 92 1.14 26.60 -8.11
C CYS A 92 -0.26 25.99 -8.30
N THR A 93 -1.16 26.14 -7.32
CA THR A 93 -2.52 25.62 -7.45
C THR A 93 -3.34 26.37 -8.50
N GLN A 94 -3.15 27.69 -8.67
CA GLN A 94 -3.75 28.44 -9.77
C GLN A 94 -3.25 27.92 -11.12
N ALA A 95 -1.94 27.71 -11.27
CA ALA A 95 -1.37 27.19 -12.52
C ALA A 95 -1.86 25.78 -12.84
N LEU A 96 -2.16 24.94 -11.83
CA LEU A 96 -2.85 23.67 -12.01
C LEU A 96 -4.28 23.86 -12.54
N ARG A 97 -5.07 24.76 -11.93
CA ARG A 97 -6.45 25.07 -12.39
C ARG A 97 -6.49 25.61 -13.82
N GLU A 98 -5.47 26.35 -14.23
CA GLU A 98 -5.30 26.87 -15.59
C GLU A 98 -4.74 25.82 -16.58
N GLY A 99 -4.45 24.60 -16.10
CA GLY A 99 -3.90 23.50 -16.90
C GLY A 99 -2.41 23.62 -17.22
N ARG A 100 -1.73 24.65 -16.71
CA ARG A 100 -0.31 24.95 -16.99
C ARG A 100 0.66 24.04 -16.24
N LEU A 101 0.31 23.59 -15.03
CA LEU A 101 1.07 22.61 -14.25
C LEU A 101 0.26 21.32 -14.09
N SER A 102 0.94 20.18 -14.01
CA SER A 102 0.28 18.91 -13.70
C SER A 102 0.13 18.67 -12.20
N LEU A 103 -0.81 17.81 -11.82
CA LEU A 103 -1.00 17.37 -10.44
C LEU A 103 0.30 16.79 -9.84
N ASP A 104 1.08 16.05 -10.62
CA ASP A 104 2.34 15.47 -10.16
C ASP A 104 3.40 16.53 -9.85
N GLN A 105 3.46 17.61 -10.64
CA GLN A 105 4.40 18.72 -10.40
C GLN A 105 4.03 19.46 -9.11
N VAL A 106 2.74 19.80 -8.95
CA VAL A 106 2.25 20.50 -7.76
C VAL A 106 2.30 19.60 -6.53
N GLY A 107 2.04 18.30 -6.68
CA GLY A 107 2.16 17.30 -5.62
C GLY A 107 3.56 17.23 -5.01
N VAL A 108 4.60 17.26 -5.85
CA VAL A 108 5.99 17.28 -5.37
C VAL A 108 6.30 18.55 -4.57
N ILE A 109 5.77 19.68 -5.00
CA ILE A 109 5.94 20.97 -4.30
C ILE A 109 5.19 20.91 -2.97
N ALA A 110 3.91 20.55 -2.99
CA ALA A 110 3.08 20.43 -1.80
C ALA A 110 3.64 19.41 -0.79
N GLU A 111 4.26 18.31 -1.21
CA GLU A 111 4.77 17.33 -0.24
C GLU A 111 5.97 17.86 0.58
N ARG A 112 6.82 18.71 0.00
CA ARG A 112 8.17 18.95 0.57
C ARG A 112 8.71 20.37 0.50
N ALA A 113 8.10 21.26 -0.28
CA ALA A 113 8.56 22.65 -0.38
C ALA A 113 8.27 23.42 0.91
N ALA A 114 9.17 24.33 1.27
CA ALA A 114 9.02 25.20 2.44
C ALA A 114 7.96 26.29 2.21
N ASP A 115 7.37 26.80 3.28
CA ASP A 115 6.37 27.85 3.21
C ASP A 115 6.97 29.13 2.59
N GLY A 116 6.16 29.87 1.82
CA GLY A 116 6.60 31.08 1.13
C GLY A 116 7.45 30.85 -0.13
N SER A 117 7.73 29.60 -0.51
CA SER A 117 8.49 29.27 -1.72
C SER A 117 7.65 29.15 -3.01
N ASP A 118 6.34 29.42 -2.92
CA ASP A 118 5.37 29.24 -4.00
C ASP A 118 5.75 29.95 -5.31
N ALA A 119 6.11 31.24 -5.26
CA ALA A 119 6.51 31.99 -6.45
C ALA A 119 7.72 31.37 -7.16
N HIS A 120 8.73 30.93 -6.39
CA HIS A 120 9.91 30.27 -6.93
C HIS A 120 9.55 28.95 -7.63
N TYR A 121 8.73 28.13 -6.99
CA TYR A 121 8.36 26.83 -7.55
C TYR A 121 7.34 26.93 -8.69
N ALA A 122 6.48 27.96 -8.72
CA ALA A 122 5.59 28.22 -9.85
C ALA A 122 6.37 28.53 -11.14
N GLU A 123 7.44 29.32 -11.05
CA GLU A 123 8.34 29.59 -12.18
C GLU A 123 9.13 28.35 -12.58
N LEU A 124 9.74 27.64 -11.60
CA LEU A 124 10.55 26.46 -11.88
C LEU A 124 9.72 25.33 -12.50
N ALA A 125 8.51 25.06 -11.99
CA ALA A 125 7.67 23.98 -12.46
C ALA A 125 7.18 24.17 -13.90
N ALA A 126 7.08 25.41 -14.38
CA ALA A 126 6.70 25.68 -15.77
C ALA A 126 7.73 25.17 -16.80
N VAL A 127 8.98 24.95 -16.38
CA VAL A 127 10.08 24.57 -17.28
C VAL A 127 10.82 23.29 -16.84
N ALA A 128 10.45 22.72 -15.69
CA ALA A 128 11.11 21.56 -15.11
C ALA A 128 10.25 20.29 -15.19
N THR A 129 10.91 19.17 -15.46
CA THR A 129 10.29 17.84 -15.31
C THR A 129 10.03 17.53 -13.83
N VAL A 130 9.10 16.61 -13.56
CA VAL A 130 8.80 16.15 -12.19
C VAL A 130 10.04 15.63 -11.46
N ALA A 131 10.95 14.93 -12.17
CA ALA A 131 12.20 14.43 -11.58
C ALA A 131 13.16 15.57 -11.20
N GLN A 132 13.26 16.61 -12.02
CA GLN A 132 14.05 17.81 -11.71
C GLN A 132 13.43 18.58 -10.53
N LEU A 133 12.11 18.72 -10.48
CA LEU A 133 11.41 19.33 -9.34
C LEU A 133 11.68 18.55 -8.05
N ARG A 134 11.57 17.21 -8.05
CA ARG A 134 11.88 16.38 -6.88
C ARG A 134 13.32 16.59 -6.40
N THR A 135 14.25 16.73 -7.34
CA THR A 135 15.66 16.99 -7.03
C THR A 135 15.85 18.38 -6.45
N ALA A 136 15.22 19.40 -7.04
CA ALA A 136 15.30 20.78 -6.59
C ALA A 136 14.73 20.96 -5.18
N VAL A 137 13.55 20.39 -4.91
CA VAL A 137 12.94 20.42 -3.57
C VAL A 137 13.80 19.68 -2.55
N LYS A 138 14.40 18.54 -2.92
CA LYS A 138 15.32 17.81 -2.04
C LYS A 138 16.58 18.60 -1.67
N LEU A 139 17.07 19.43 -2.58
CA LEU A 139 18.28 20.24 -2.38
C LEU A 139 18.00 21.61 -1.74
N ALA A 140 16.74 22.01 -1.62
CA ALA A 140 16.37 23.28 -1.02
C ALA A 140 16.82 23.31 0.46
N PRO A 141 17.45 24.41 0.92
CA PRO A 141 17.76 24.58 2.33
C PRO A 141 16.46 24.50 3.13
N ARG A 142 16.36 23.53 4.03
CA ARG A 142 15.26 23.51 4.99
C ARG A 142 15.45 24.69 5.93
N PRO A 143 14.39 25.47 6.23
CA PRO A 143 14.42 26.33 7.39
C PRO A 143 14.82 25.47 8.58
N GLU A 144 15.93 25.82 9.23
CA GLU A 144 16.17 25.32 10.58
C GLU A 144 14.91 25.72 11.38
N PRO A 145 14.27 24.79 12.09
CA PRO A 145 13.16 25.18 12.95
C PRO A 145 13.64 26.35 13.81
N GLU A 146 12.88 27.45 13.81
CA GLU A 146 13.15 28.53 14.77
C GLU A 146 13.27 27.85 16.14
N PRO A 147 14.33 28.13 16.91
CA PRO A 147 14.46 27.54 18.23
C PRO A 147 13.26 28.03 19.04
N GLU A 148 12.25 27.17 19.15
CA GLU A 148 11.14 27.37 20.07
C GLU A 148 11.79 27.65 21.43
N ALA A 149 11.45 28.80 22.01
CA ALA A 149 11.96 29.18 23.31
C ALA A 149 11.65 28.04 24.28
N GLU A 150 12.70 27.34 24.74
CA GLU A 150 12.63 26.15 25.57
C GLU A 150 11.57 26.31 26.68
N PRO A 151 10.42 25.60 26.64
CA PRO A 151 9.83 25.13 27.87
C PRO A 151 10.82 24.10 28.46
N ALA A 152 10.95 24.08 29.78
CA ALA A 152 11.86 23.18 30.52
C ALA A 152 11.93 21.76 29.92
N PRO A 153 13.10 21.10 29.91
CA PRO A 153 13.35 19.91 29.11
C PRO A 153 12.39 18.80 29.51
N GLU A 154 11.36 18.59 28.71
CA GLU A 154 10.70 17.30 28.62
C GLU A 154 11.65 16.38 27.82
N PRO A 155 11.89 15.13 28.26
CA PRO A 155 12.78 14.25 27.54
C PRO A 155 12.24 14.01 26.12
N GLU A 156 13.04 14.38 25.11
CA GLU A 156 12.73 14.10 23.71
C GLU A 156 12.40 12.60 23.55
N PRO A 157 11.25 12.23 22.94
CA PRO A 157 11.00 10.84 22.62
C PRO A 157 12.03 10.42 21.58
N VAL A 158 12.95 9.55 21.99
CA VAL A 158 13.86 8.84 21.08
C VAL A 158 13.01 8.29 19.93
N PRO A 159 13.34 8.56 18.65
CA PRO A 159 12.55 8.05 17.53
C PRO A 159 12.47 6.53 17.66
N GLU A 160 11.29 6.03 18.02
CA GLU A 160 11.06 4.60 18.12
C GLU A 160 11.31 4.02 16.72
N PRO A 161 12.14 2.99 16.59
CA PRO A 161 12.49 2.47 15.29
C PRO A 161 11.21 1.94 14.61
N GLU A 162 11.00 2.33 13.35
CA GLU A 162 9.75 2.11 12.62
C GLU A 162 9.35 0.62 12.64
N ARG A 163 8.35 0.29 13.47
CA ARG A 163 7.70 -1.01 13.51
C ARG A 163 6.32 -0.86 12.92
N SER A 164 5.97 -1.69 11.94
CA SER A 164 4.61 -1.73 11.42
C SER A 164 4.19 -3.15 11.04
N PHE A 165 2.90 -3.44 11.21
CA PHE A 165 2.28 -4.70 10.80
C PHE A 165 0.92 -4.38 10.17
N THR A 166 0.84 -4.50 8.85
CA THR A 166 -0.38 -4.24 8.08
C THR A 166 -0.97 -5.57 7.62
N ARG A 167 -2.30 -5.69 7.73
CA ARG A 167 -3.09 -6.83 7.28
C ARG A 167 -4.07 -6.37 6.21
N GLU A 168 -4.00 -6.98 5.04
CA GLU A 168 -4.91 -6.77 3.92
C GLU A 168 -5.68 -8.07 3.65
N VAL A 169 -7.01 -7.99 3.66
CA VAL A 169 -7.90 -9.15 3.44
C VAL A 169 -8.41 -9.11 2.01
N HIS A 170 -8.29 -10.23 1.32
CA HIS A 170 -8.83 -10.50 -0.01
C HIS A 170 -9.90 -11.59 0.08
N ASP A 171 -10.59 -11.87 -1.02
CA ASP A 171 -11.69 -12.84 -1.04
C ASP A 171 -11.24 -14.25 -0.60
N ASP A 172 -10.10 -14.73 -1.11
CA ASP A 172 -9.58 -16.08 -0.83
C ASP A 172 -8.26 -16.09 -0.02
N SER A 173 -7.74 -14.93 0.39
CA SER A 173 -6.42 -14.87 1.05
C SER A 173 -6.27 -13.64 1.94
N THR A 174 -5.31 -13.68 2.86
CA THR A 174 -4.91 -12.51 3.67
C THR A 174 -3.43 -12.26 3.48
N THR A 175 -3.07 -11.04 3.09
CA THR A 175 -1.68 -10.59 2.93
C THR A 175 -1.24 -9.83 4.17
N TYR A 176 -0.05 -10.15 4.66
CA TYR A 176 0.58 -9.45 5.79
C TYR A 176 1.84 -8.73 5.32
N LYS A 177 2.01 -7.47 5.75
CA LYS A 177 3.22 -6.68 5.52
C LYS A 177 3.79 -6.26 6.87
N ILE A 178 5.03 -6.69 7.14
CA ILE A 178 5.75 -6.36 8.37
C ILE A 178 6.95 -5.46 8.06
N THR A 179 7.16 -4.43 8.88
CA THR A 179 8.37 -3.59 8.89
C THR A 179 9.03 -3.76 10.24
N LEU A 180 10.29 -4.19 10.24
CA LEU A 180 11.08 -4.43 11.44
C LEU A 180 12.35 -3.57 11.41
N PRO A 181 12.80 -3.08 12.59
CA PRO A 181 14.13 -2.53 12.76
C PRO A 181 15.20 -3.56 12.39
N ARG A 182 16.36 -3.11 11.91
CA ARG A 182 17.40 -3.99 11.36
C ARG A 182 17.77 -5.16 12.28
N LEU A 183 17.90 -4.93 13.59
CA LEU A 183 18.29 -5.98 14.53
C LEU A 183 17.21 -7.08 14.65
N GLU A 184 15.94 -6.68 14.69
CA GLU A 184 14.80 -7.62 14.74
C GLU A 184 14.58 -8.33 13.41
N ALA A 185 14.85 -7.65 12.28
CA ALA A 185 14.81 -8.28 10.96
C ALA A 185 15.86 -9.40 10.85
N GLU A 186 17.07 -9.21 11.37
CA GLU A 186 18.09 -10.26 11.40
C GLU A 186 17.69 -11.44 12.31
N GLU A 187 17.04 -11.17 13.44
CA GLU A 187 16.49 -12.23 14.31
C GLU A 187 15.39 -13.02 13.59
N PHE A 188 14.49 -12.32 12.91
CA PHE A 188 13.45 -12.92 12.08
C PHE A 188 14.04 -13.79 10.96
N ASP A 189 15.00 -13.27 10.22
CA ASP A 189 15.66 -13.99 9.12
C ASP A 189 16.41 -15.23 9.62
N ALA A 190 17.06 -15.14 10.79
CA ALA A 190 17.71 -16.29 11.42
C ALA A 190 16.71 -17.37 11.83
N GLY A 191 15.56 -16.99 12.41
CA GLY A 191 14.48 -17.92 12.74
C GLY A 191 13.92 -18.61 11.49
N MET A 192 13.63 -17.83 10.45
CA MET A 192 13.18 -18.33 9.15
C MET A 192 14.17 -19.31 8.52
N ALA A 193 15.46 -19.00 8.55
CA ALA A 193 16.51 -19.87 8.03
C ALA A 193 16.57 -21.19 8.80
N SER A 194 16.49 -21.15 10.13
CA SER A 194 16.53 -22.35 10.96
C SER A 194 15.37 -23.30 10.68
N HIS A 195 14.14 -22.77 10.56
CA HIS A 195 12.95 -23.59 10.28
C HIS A 195 12.94 -24.13 8.84
N ARG A 196 13.46 -23.35 7.89
CA ARG A 196 13.65 -23.82 6.51
C ARG A 196 14.64 -24.97 6.45
N ASP A 197 15.79 -24.86 7.12
CA ASP A 197 16.81 -25.90 7.12
C ASP A 197 16.31 -27.19 7.80
N ALA A 198 15.52 -27.06 8.87
CA ALA A 198 14.86 -28.18 9.53
C ALA A 198 13.86 -28.89 8.61
N SER A 199 13.02 -28.11 7.91
CA SER A 199 12.03 -28.64 6.94
C SER A 199 12.72 -29.37 5.78
N ILE A 200 13.83 -28.81 5.26
CA ILE A 200 14.63 -29.44 4.21
C ILE A 200 15.24 -30.75 4.71
N ALA A 201 15.77 -30.77 5.95
CA ALA A 201 16.35 -31.98 6.53
C ALA A 201 15.29 -33.08 6.74
N GLU A 202 14.08 -32.72 7.14
CA GLU A 202 12.95 -33.65 7.26
C GLU A 202 12.51 -34.20 5.91
N TRP A 203 12.35 -33.33 4.92
CA TRP A 203 12.05 -33.71 3.55
C TRP A 203 13.09 -34.71 3.01
N LYS A 204 14.39 -34.44 3.22
CA LYS A 204 15.48 -35.35 2.83
C LYS A 204 15.36 -36.71 3.52
N ARG A 205 15.12 -36.75 4.84
CA ARG A 205 14.91 -38.02 5.56
C ARG A 205 13.76 -38.83 4.99
N HIS A 206 12.63 -38.18 4.68
CA HIS A 206 11.47 -38.84 4.08
C HIS A 206 11.77 -39.45 2.70
N HIS A 207 12.65 -38.80 1.91
CA HIS A 207 13.00 -39.24 0.57
C HIS A 207 14.20 -40.20 0.51
N GLU A 208 15.09 -40.18 1.51
CA GLU A 208 16.21 -41.12 1.64
C GLU A 208 15.78 -42.46 2.26
N THR A 209 14.73 -42.49 3.08
CA THR A 209 14.22 -43.71 3.73
C THR A 209 13.31 -44.55 2.82
N GLY A 210 12.88 -44.00 1.68
CA GLY A 210 11.96 -44.65 0.74
C GLY A 210 12.58 -45.61 -0.28
N ASP A 211 13.90 -45.83 -0.25
CA ASP A 211 14.61 -46.60 -1.29
C ASP A 211 15.03 -48.03 -0.88
N HIS A 212 14.57 -48.52 0.27
CA HIS A 212 14.81 -49.91 0.70
C HIS A 212 13.52 -50.59 1.21
N ASP A 213 12.91 -51.35 0.30
CA ASP A 213 11.96 -52.45 0.50
C ASP A 213 10.52 -52.13 0.94
N ALA A 214 9.61 -51.93 -0.02
CA ALA A 214 8.30 -52.62 -0.05
C ALA A 214 7.60 -52.44 -1.41
N ALA A 215 7.35 -53.56 -2.07
CA ALA A 215 6.38 -53.66 -3.13
C ALA A 215 4.94 -53.73 -2.56
N GLU A 216 4.00 -53.20 -3.34
CA GLU A 216 2.53 -53.32 -3.26
C GLU A 216 1.76 -52.37 -2.32
N ASP A 217 0.91 -51.56 -2.97
CA ASP A 217 -0.25 -50.79 -2.47
C ASP A 217 -0.03 -49.67 -1.44
N THR A 218 0.37 -48.49 -1.92
CA THR A 218 -0.46 -47.25 -1.91
C THR A 218 0.34 -46.11 -2.57
N THR A 219 -0.21 -45.48 -3.59
CA THR A 219 0.30 -44.22 -4.12
C THR A 219 0.02 -43.10 -3.10
N GLU A 220 1.01 -42.70 -2.31
CA GLU A 220 0.94 -41.43 -1.56
C GLU A 220 2.08 -40.52 -2.03
N GLN A 221 1.68 -39.38 -2.60
CA GLN A 221 2.57 -38.35 -3.16
C GLN A 221 3.60 -37.93 -2.12
N ALA A 222 4.88 -38.14 -2.42
CA ALA A 222 5.95 -37.60 -1.60
C ALA A 222 5.76 -36.07 -1.45
N PRO A 223 5.89 -35.53 -0.22
CA PRO A 223 5.57 -34.13 0.03
C PRO A 223 6.42 -33.20 -0.85
N PRO A 224 5.83 -32.11 -1.38
CA PRO A 224 6.55 -31.16 -2.22
C PRO A 224 7.72 -30.55 -1.45
N PHE A 225 8.72 -30.04 -2.20
CA PHE A 225 9.87 -29.40 -1.58
C PHE A 225 9.42 -28.19 -0.73
N PRO A 226 9.92 -28.03 0.52
CA PRO A 226 9.47 -26.98 1.42
C PRO A 226 9.71 -25.58 0.86
N THR A 227 8.72 -24.72 1.01
CA THR A 227 8.76 -23.30 0.63
C THR A 227 9.13 -22.41 1.82
N THR A 228 9.40 -21.14 1.55
CA THR A 228 9.59 -20.13 2.60
C THR A 228 8.32 -19.96 3.45
N VAL A 229 7.13 -20.14 2.87
CA VAL A 229 5.87 -20.07 3.62
C VAL A 229 5.78 -21.23 4.62
N ASP A 230 6.21 -22.42 4.22
CA ASP A 230 6.23 -23.59 5.12
C ASP A 230 7.19 -23.36 6.30
N ALA A 231 8.34 -22.75 6.05
CA ALA A 231 9.28 -22.36 7.12
C ALA A 231 8.66 -21.33 8.09
N PHE A 232 7.90 -20.35 7.57
CA PHE A 232 7.21 -19.37 8.39
C PHE A 232 6.09 -19.99 9.23
N MET A 233 5.30 -20.90 8.64
CA MET A 233 4.24 -21.61 9.36
C MET A 233 4.82 -22.53 10.44
N SER A 234 5.91 -23.23 10.15
CA SER A 234 6.65 -24.04 11.13
C SER A 234 7.18 -23.19 12.31
N LEU A 235 7.65 -21.98 12.04
CA LEU A 235 8.07 -21.03 13.08
C LEU A 235 6.90 -20.62 13.99
N ILE A 236 5.73 -20.36 13.42
CA ILE A 236 4.50 -20.04 14.18
C ILE A 236 4.07 -21.22 15.05
N GLU A 237 4.08 -22.44 14.49
CA GLU A 237 3.71 -23.67 15.21
C GLU A 237 4.65 -23.93 16.39
N ALA A 238 5.96 -23.78 16.21
CA ALA A 238 6.92 -23.94 17.30
C ALA A 238 6.75 -22.87 18.39
N GLY A 239 6.45 -21.63 18.01
CA GLY A 239 6.09 -20.57 18.96
C GLY A 239 4.86 -20.93 19.78
N TRP A 240 3.85 -21.53 19.14
CA TRP A 240 2.66 -22.03 19.81
C TRP A 240 2.96 -23.18 20.76
N ASP A 241 3.73 -24.18 20.35
CA ASP A 241 4.10 -25.32 21.20
C ASP A 241 4.87 -24.86 22.45
N ALA A 242 5.77 -23.88 22.28
CA ALA A 242 6.47 -23.24 23.39
C ALA A 242 5.50 -22.49 24.32
N ASP A 243 4.48 -21.83 23.77
CA ASP A 243 3.44 -21.15 24.55
C ASP A 243 2.53 -22.13 25.29
N VAL A 244 2.15 -23.26 24.68
CA VAL A 244 1.38 -24.32 25.34
C VAL A 244 2.15 -24.91 26.51
N ALA A 245 3.44 -25.20 26.33
CA ALA A 245 4.31 -25.69 27.39
C ALA A 245 4.40 -24.69 28.56
N ARG A 246 4.39 -23.38 28.26
CA ARG A 246 4.48 -22.31 29.26
C ARG A 246 3.12 -21.97 29.90
N ARG A 247 2.03 -22.10 29.15
CA ARG A 247 0.64 -21.74 29.51
C ARG A 247 -0.33 -22.76 28.88
N PRO A 248 -0.64 -23.86 29.58
CA PRO A 248 -1.47 -24.94 29.04
C PRO A 248 -2.89 -24.52 28.60
N HIS A 249 -3.39 -23.38 29.09
CA HIS A 249 -4.73 -22.85 28.82
C HIS A 249 -4.72 -21.63 27.87
N GLY A 250 -3.92 -21.67 26.79
CA GLY A 250 -3.90 -20.64 25.75
C GLY A 250 -5.10 -20.67 24.80
N GLN A 251 -5.25 -19.64 23.95
CA GLN A 251 -6.42 -19.45 23.08
C GLN A 251 -6.66 -20.56 22.03
N ARG A 252 -5.66 -21.34 21.62
CA ARG A 252 -5.86 -22.50 20.71
C ARG A 252 -6.35 -23.77 21.42
N THR A 253 -6.16 -23.89 22.74
CA THR A 253 -6.54 -25.09 23.53
C THR A 253 -7.72 -24.84 24.47
N THR A 254 -8.17 -23.59 24.63
CA THR A 254 -9.24 -23.23 25.57
C THR A 254 -10.54 -22.94 24.84
N VAL A 255 -11.49 -23.87 24.96
CA VAL A 255 -12.88 -23.68 24.51
C VAL A 255 -13.72 -23.32 25.74
N VAL A 256 -14.28 -22.10 25.77
CA VAL A 256 -15.23 -21.68 26.82
C VAL A 256 -16.65 -21.88 26.29
N VAL A 257 -17.32 -22.91 26.80
CA VAL A 257 -18.72 -23.23 26.49
C VAL A 257 -19.61 -22.73 27.62
N HIS A 258 -20.56 -21.85 27.32
CA HIS A 258 -21.66 -21.53 28.21
C HIS A 258 -22.74 -22.58 28.02
N LEU A 259 -22.97 -23.36 29.08
CA LEU A 259 -24.03 -24.35 29.10
C LEU A 259 -25.18 -23.80 29.94
N ASP A 260 -26.28 -23.44 29.28
CA ASP A 260 -27.50 -23.07 29.99
C ASP A 260 -28.31 -24.34 30.29
N LEU A 261 -28.39 -24.71 31.57
CA LEU A 261 -29.16 -25.84 32.06
C LEU A 261 -30.53 -25.34 32.51
N ASP A 262 -31.32 -24.88 31.55
CA ASP A 262 -32.66 -24.39 31.86
C ASP A 262 -33.54 -25.55 32.34
N LYS A 263 -33.94 -25.51 33.62
CA LYS A 263 -34.66 -26.61 34.29
C LYS A 263 -36.12 -26.75 33.87
N HIS A 264 -36.60 -25.94 32.92
CA HIS A 264 -37.98 -26.03 32.44
C HIS A 264 -38.08 -25.86 30.92
N GLY A 265 -37.70 -26.94 30.21
CA GLY A 265 -38.33 -27.37 28.96
C GLY A 265 -38.19 -26.45 27.73
N ASP A 266 -37.05 -26.49 27.05
CA ASP A 266 -36.87 -27.12 25.73
C ASP A 266 -35.41 -26.97 25.29
N LYS A 267 -34.69 -28.09 25.17
CA LYS A 267 -33.27 -28.28 24.73
C LYS A 267 -32.15 -27.46 25.44
N PRO A 268 -31.10 -28.12 25.96
CA PRO A 268 -29.90 -27.42 26.41
C PRO A 268 -29.22 -26.72 25.22
N VAL A 269 -29.06 -25.40 25.30
CA VAL A 269 -28.34 -24.60 24.30
C VAL A 269 -26.93 -24.39 24.82
N ALA A 270 -25.95 -25.04 24.19
CA ALA A 270 -24.54 -24.75 24.41
C ALA A 270 -24.12 -23.63 23.44
N ALA A 271 -23.63 -22.51 23.97
CA ALA A 271 -23.13 -21.39 23.17
C ALA A 271 -21.65 -21.12 23.48
N LEU A 272 -20.85 -20.87 22.44
CA LEU A 272 -19.45 -20.45 22.59
C LEU A 272 -19.39 -19.01 23.09
N HIS A 273 -18.52 -18.75 24.08
CA HIS A 273 -18.42 -17.46 24.77
C HIS A 273 -18.17 -16.25 23.85
N LEU A 274 -17.58 -16.47 22.67
CA LEU A 274 -17.25 -15.43 21.69
C LEU A 274 -17.89 -15.69 20.31
N GLY A 275 -18.90 -16.56 20.26
CA GLY A 275 -19.37 -17.11 18.99
C GLY A 275 -18.32 -18.02 18.34
N PRO A 276 -18.56 -18.48 17.10
CA PRO A 276 -17.60 -19.29 16.39
C PRO A 276 -16.38 -18.45 15.95
N VAL A 277 -15.18 -18.93 16.31
CA VAL A 277 -13.89 -18.28 16.01
C VAL A 277 -13.55 -18.28 14.51
N LEU A 278 -14.15 -19.21 13.78
CA LEU A 278 -14.01 -19.37 12.33
C LEU A 278 -15.34 -19.07 11.66
N SER A 279 -15.30 -18.40 10.52
CA SER A 279 -16.45 -18.23 9.64
C SER A 279 -17.01 -19.58 9.19
N ASP A 280 -18.27 -19.58 8.73
CA ASP A 280 -18.91 -20.82 8.23
C ASP A 280 -18.22 -21.36 6.97
N GLU A 281 -17.47 -20.52 6.26
CA GLU A 281 -16.70 -20.88 5.07
C GLU A 281 -15.39 -21.58 5.44
N GLU A 282 -14.63 -21.02 6.39
CA GLU A 282 -13.42 -21.65 6.95
C GLU A 282 -13.74 -23.01 7.61
N ARG A 283 -14.91 -23.14 8.23
CA ARG A 283 -15.35 -24.43 8.81
C ARG A 283 -15.69 -25.50 7.77
N ARG A 284 -16.12 -25.14 6.56
CA ARG A 284 -16.34 -26.10 5.46
C ARG A 284 -15.05 -26.52 4.79
N TYR A 285 -14.03 -25.67 4.81
CA TYR A 285 -12.72 -25.98 4.24
C TYR A 285 -11.92 -26.95 5.11
N LEU A 286 -12.11 -26.92 6.44
CA LEU A 286 -11.41 -27.75 7.41
C LEU A 286 -12.13 -29.08 7.76
N SER A 287 -13.29 -29.36 7.14
CA SER A 287 -14.07 -30.59 7.33
C SER A 287 -13.87 -31.59 6.20
#